data_AF-A0AAW7WCS2-F1
#
_entry.id   AF-A0AAW7WCS2-F1
#
_cell.length_a   1.000
_cell.length_b   1.000
_cell.length_c   1.000
_cell.angle_alpha   90.00
_cell.angle_beta   90.00
_cell.angle_gamma   90.00
#
_symmetry.space_group_name_H-M   'P 1'
#
loop_
_entity.id
_entity.type
_entity.pdbx_description
1 polymer ?
#
loop_
_entity_poly.entity_id
_entity_poly.type
_entity_poly.pdbx_seq_one_letter_code
_entity_poly.pdbx_strand_id
1 'polypeptide(L)'
;MRPLAFALSATCFWGAGPAIAGNEEHLIQLLESRQCRSCQLNDVDLTHADLRDADLNGAHLQRANLSQARLDGADLSGSDLSFTSLQGASLRGTDLRNSRLIGTDLRRTDLTGALLDPKALDQSHWDGARGVSQGARSHAGLHNAGVNAAQAGRWPAAEQLFNAAIKAAPEEPLSWVARGLSRGEQGKDDLASRDLAHAGQLFAEQGDMVKADQLKEASQLVYDTTNKTGVQSGNGIGSVLLSSALSTAQAIAPIALKALMPMLP
;
A
#
# COMPACT_ATOMS: atom_id res chain seq x y z
N MET A 1 54.64 -27.08 -11.24
CA MET A 1 55.55 -25.93 -11.07
C MET A 1 54.82 -24.68 -11.54
N ARG A 2 54.72 -23.68 -10.64
CA ARG A 2 54.15 -22.32 -10.64
C ARG A 2 53.52 -21.71 -11.91
N PRO A 3 52.40 -20.95 -11.79
CA PRO A 3 51.75 -20.23 -12.89
C PRO A 3 52.41 -18.86 -13.16
N LEU A 4 52.32 -18.41 -14.42
CA LEU A 4 52.70 -17.06 -14.87
C LEU A 4 51.57 -16.08 -14.57
N ALA A 5 51.83 -15.11 -13.69
CA ALA A 5 51.01 -13.94 -13.47
C ALA A 5 51.30 -12.91 -14.57
N PHE A 6 50.26 -12.50 -15.32
CA PHE A 6 50.30 -11.28 -16.10
C PHE A 6 49.63 -10.16 -15.30
N ALA A 7 50.43 -9.15 -14.96
CA ALA A 7 50.02 -7.94 -14.29
C ALA A 7 49.21 -7.06 -15.26
N LEU A 8 47.96 -6.75 -14.93
CA LEU A 8 47.29 -5.56 -15.44
C LEU A 8 47.53 -4.42 -14.45
N SER A 9 48.17 -3.37 -14.95
CA SER A 9 48.45 -2.13 -14.26
C SER A 9 47.16 -1.38 -13.93
N ALA A 10 46.79 -1.33 -12.65
CA ALA A 10 45.78 -0.41 -12.15
C ALA A 10 46.42 0.99 -12.02
N THR A 11 46.16 1.85 -13.00
CA THR A 11 46.35 3.29 -12.82
C THR A 11 45.23 3.82 -11.93
N CYS A 12 45.57 4.11 -10.68
CA CYS A 12 44.68 4.79 -9.74
C CYS A 12 44.29 6.17 -10.29
N PHE A 13 43.04 6.31 -10.72
CA PHE A 13 42.38 7.61 -10.82
C PHE A 13 41.81 7.94 -9.43
N TRP A 14 42.47 8.84 -8.70
CA TRP A 14 41.88 9.49 -7.53
C TRP A 14 40.87 10.53 -8.02
N GLY A 15 39.63 10.09 -8.23
CA GLY A 15 38.45 10.94 -8.19
C GLY A 15 37.64 10.53 -6.97
N ALA A 16 37.30 11.48 -6.10
CA ALA A 16 36.39 11.25 -4.99
C ALA A 16 35.03 10.79 -5.54
N GLY A 17 34.85 9.48 -5.67
CA GLY A 17 33.55 8.86 -5.94
C GLY A 17 32.65 9.01 -4.71
N PRO A 18 31.32 9.04 -4.88
CA PRO A 18 30.42 8.97 -3.74
C PRO A 18 30.79 7.72 -2.94
N ALA A 19 30.94 7.87 -1.63
CA ALA A 19 31.20 6.75 -0.74
C ALA A 19 30.03 5.76 -0.86
N ILE A 20 30.22 4.69 -1.63
CA ILE A 20 29.30 3.58 -1.68
C ILE A 20 29.47 2.89 -0.33
N ALA A 21 28.60 3.21 0.62
CA ALA A 21 28.53 2.49 1.88
C ALA A 21 27.99 1.09 1.53
N GLY A 22 28.88 0.12 1.33
CA GLY A 22 28.52 -1.23 0.93
C GLY A 22 29.77 -2.04 0.65
N ASN A 23 29.66 -3.38 0.69
CA ASN A 23 30.78 -4.24 0.33
C ASN A 23 31.00 -4.15 -1.19
N GLU A 24 32.02 -3.40 -1.62
CA GLU A 24 32.33 -3.17 -3.04
C GLU A 24 32.50 -4.48 -3.83
N GLU A 25 33.04 -5.52 -3.21
CA GLU A 25 33.23 -6.84 -3.83
C GLU A 25 31.88 -7.48 -4.20
N HIS A 26 30.93 -7.49 -3.26
CA HIS A 26 29.59 -8.02 -3.51
C HIS A 26 28.79 -7.15 -4.49
N LEU A 27 28.98 -5.83 -4.46
CA LEU A 27 28.36 -4.95 -5.44
C LEU A 27 28.86 -5.23 -6.86
N ILE A 28 30.17 -5.36 -7.04
CA ILE A 28 30.78 -5.72 -8.32
C ILE A 28 30.28 -7.09 -8.77
N GLN A 29 30.29 -8.08 -7.87
CA GLN A 29 29.78 -9.42 -8.14
C GLN A 29 28.32 -9.39 -8.64
N LEU A 30 27.43 -8.66 -7.97
CA LEU A 30 26.05 -8.51 -8.38
C LEU A 30 25.93 -7.91 -9.78
N LEU A 31 26.65 -6.82 -10.04
CA LEU A 31 26.53 -6.07 -11.29
C LEU A 31 27.09 -6.85 -12.49
N GLU A 32 28.16 -7.64 -12.29
CA GLU A 32 28.79 -8.44 -13.36
C GLU A 32 28.06 -9.77 -13.61
N SER A 33 27.70 -10.49 -12.54
CA SER A 33 27.24 -11.88 -12.65
C SER A 33 25.74 -12.07 -12.45
N ARG A 34 25.06 -11.08 -11.85
CA ARG A 34 23.68 -11.20 -11.34
C ARG A 34 23.48 -12.32 -10.31
N GLN A 35 24.56 -12.85 -9.74
CA GLN A 35 24.53 -13.90 -8.73
C GLN A 35 25.12 -13.38 -7.44
N CYS A 36 24.28 -13.14 -6.44
CA CYS A 36 24.69 -12.59 -5.16
C CYS A 36 23.84 -13.15 -3.99
N ARG A 37 23.81 -14.48 -3.86
CA ARG A 37 23.16 -15.16 -2.73
C ARG A 37 23.81 -14.75 -1.42
N SER A 38 22.99 -14.36 -0.44
CA SER A 38 23.43 -13.94 0.90
C SER A 38 24.47 -12.81 0.92
N CYS A 39 24.54 -12.02 -0.15
CA CYS A 39 25.47 -10.91 -0.25
C CYS A 39 25.17 -9.80 0.76
N GLN A 40 26.23 -9.13 1.18
CA GLN A 40 26.15 -7.91 2.00
C GLN A 40 26.07 -6.68 1.09
N LEU A 41 24.87 -6.16 0.93
CA LEU A 41 24.53 -5.02 0.08
C LEU A 41 23.77 -3.95 0.89
N ASN A 42 24.02 -3.88 2.19
CA ASN A 42 23.46 -2.81 3.04
C ASN A 42 23.95 -1.45 2.52
N ASP A 43 23.06 -0.46 2.54
CA ASP A 43 23.37 0.95 2.19
C ASP A 43 23.83 1.24 0.76
N VAL A 44 23.85 0.22 -0.13
CA VAL A 44 24.28 0.42 -1.52
C VAL A 44 23.31 1.30 -2.29
N ASP A 45 23.84 2.05 -3.25
CA ASP A 45 23.04 2.75 -4.26
C ASP A 45 22.98 1.91 -5.54
N LEU A 46 21.79 1.41 -5.83
CA LEU A 46 21.41 0.64 -7.01
C LEU A 46 20.25 1.32 -7.74
N THR A 47 20.12 2.64 -7.61
CA THR A 47 19.10 3.43 -8.31
C THR A 47 19.20 3.18 -9.81
N HIS A 48 18.07 2.90 -10.47
CA HIS A 48 17.99 2.54 -11.89
C HIS A 48 18.76 1.28 -12.33
N ALA A 49 19.32 0.50 -11.40
CA ALA A 49 20.04 -0.70 -11.76
C ALA A 49 19.13 -1.68 -12.52
N ASP A 50 19.65 -2.25 -13.61
CA ASP A 50 19.05 -3.44 -14.19
C ASP A 50 19.55 -4.63 -13.36
N LEU A 51 18.64 -5.32 -12.69
CA LEU A 51 18.85 -6.50 -11.86
C LEU A 51 17.83 -7.59 -12.20
N ARG A 52 17.35 -7.60 -13.45
CA ARG A 52 16.43 -8.64 -13.94
C ARG A 52 17.07 -10.01 -13.82
N ASP A 53 16.25 -10.97 -13.40
CA ASP A 53 16.63 -12.37 -13.18
C ASP A 53 17.82 -12.55 -12.20
N ALA A 54 18.13 -11.54 -11.39
CA ALA A 54 19.22 -11.62 -10.43
C ALA A 54 18.88 -12.57 -9.27
N ASP A 55 19.87 -13.34 -8.87
CA ASP A 55 19.80 -14.24 -7.73
C ASP A 55 20.32 -13.51 -6.48
N LEU A 56 19.39 -12.93 -5.73
CA LEU A 56 19.60 -12.17 -4.50
C LEU A 56 19.01 -12.91 -3.29
N ASN A 57 18.84 -14.23 -3.39
CA ASN A 57 18.28 -15.05 -2.33
C ASN A 57 19.07 -14.85 -1.03
N GLY A 58 18.38 -14.49 0.05
CA GLY A 58 18.97 -14.21 1.36
C GLY A 58 19.88 -12.98 1.44
N ALA A 59 19.92 -12.11 0.43
CA ALA A 59 20.78 -10.92 0.44
C ALA A 59 20.38 -9.93 1.56
N HIS A 60 21.37 -9.22 2.08
CA HIS A 60 21.23 -8.15 3.07
C HIS A 60 21.21 -6.81 2.36
N LEU A 61 20.02 -6.24 2.16
CA LEU A 61 19.77 -5.01 1.41
C LEU A 61 19.28 -3.87 2.31
N GLN A 62 19.45 -3.98 3.63
CA GLN A 62 18.91 -2.99 4.56
C GLN A 62 19.42 -1.59 4.20
N ARG A 63 18.49 -0.63 4.14
CA ARG A 63 18.75 0.78 3.77
C ARG A 63 19.34 1.00 2.36
N ALA A 64 19.36 -0.02 1.51
CA ALA A 64 19.78 0.15 0.12
C ALA A 64 18.80 1.06 -0.64
N ASN A 65 19.31 1.73 -1.67
CA ASN A 65 18.49 2.49 -2.60
C ASN A 65 18.36 1.74 -3.92
N LEU A 66 17.22 1.08 -4.13
CA LEU A 66 16.82 0.39 -5.35
C LEU A 66 15.71 1.16 -6.10
N SER A 67 15.62 2.48 -5.90
CA SER A 67 14.59 3.29 -6.54
C SER A 67 14.68 3.17 -8.06
N GLN A 68 13.54 2.94 -8.71
CA GLN A 68 13.44 2.76 -10.15
C GLN A 68 14.31 1.62 -10.75
N ALA A 69 14.82 0.70 -9.92
CA ALA A 69 15.53 -0.48 -10.40
C ALA A 69 14.59 -1.44 -11.14
N ARG A 70 15.16 -2.27 -12.01
CA ARG A 70 14.45 -3.36 -12.69
C ARG A 70 14.82 -4.69 -12.07
N LEU A 71 13.93 -5.28 -11.30
CA LEU A 71 14.09 -6.56 -10.60
C LEU A 71 13.13 -7.63 -11.15
N ASP A 72 12.65 -7.45 -12.38
CA ASP A 72 11.74 -8.40 -13.03
C ASP A 72 12.36 -9.82 -13.00
N GLY A 73 11.63 -10.80 -12.47
CA GLY A 73 12.08 -12.19 -12.36
C GLY A 73 13.17 -12.47 -11.33
N ALA A 74 13.65 -11.47 -10.58
CA ALA A 74 14.70 -11.68 -9.58
C ALA A 74 14.22 -12.58 -8.41
N ASP A 75 15.15 -13.33 -7.83
CA ASP A 75 14.95 -14.08 -6.60
C ASP A 75 15.45 -13.25 -5.41
N LEU A 76 14.52 -12.66 -4.65
CA LEU A 76 14.77 -11.94 -3.40
C LEU A 76 14.25 -12.74 -2.19
N SER A 77 13.99 -14.03 -2.35
CA SER A 77 13.44 -14.86 -1.29
C SER A 77 14.39 -14.91 -0.09
N GLY A 78 13.86 -14.78 1.13
CA GLY A 78 14.66 -14.75 2.36
C GLY A 78 15.54 -13.50 2.58
N SER A 79 15.51 -12.53 1.67
CA SER A 79 16.30 -11.29 1.78
C SER A 79 15.83 -10.38 2.92
N ASP A 80 16.72 -9.53 3.42
CA ASP A 80 16.36 -8.43 4.32
C ASP A 80 16.35 -7.10 3.57
N LEU A 81 15.15 -6.59 3.30
CA LEU A 81 14.89 -5.33 2.59
C LEU A 81 14.44 -4.23 3.56
N SER A 82 14.71 -4.37 4.86
CA SER A 82 14.27 -3.39 5.86
C SER A 82 14.78 -1.98 5.54
N PHE A 83 13.88 -1.01 5.53
CA PHE A 83 14.16 0.40 5.20
C PHE A 83 14.78 0.65 3.81
N THR A 84 14.63 -0.31 2.89
CA THR A 84 15.08 -0.17 1.49
C THR A 84 14.15 0.74 0.71
N SER A 85 14.69 1.57 -0.17
CA SER A 85 13.86 2.29 -1.15
C SER A 85 13.69 1.46 -2.42
N LEU A 86 12.47 1.02 -2.71
CA LEU A 86 12.05 0.38 -3.96
C LEU A 86 11.07 1.26 -4.75
N GLN A 87 11.05 2.57 -4.45
CA GLN A 87 10.09 3.50 -5.02
C GLN A 87 10.16 3.48 -6.56
N GLY A 88 9.02 3.21 -7.20
CA GLY A 88 8.92 3.15 -8.66
C GLY A 88 9.69 2.02 -9.34
N ALA A 89 10.25 1.07 -8.58
CA ALA A 89 10.93 -0.09 -9.15
C ALA A 89 9.95 -1.04 -9.87
N SER A 90 10.49 -1.89 -10.74
CA SER A 90 9.75 -3.00 -11.35
C SER A 90 10.12 -4.31 -10.67
N LEU A 91 9.18 -4.96 -10.00
CA LEU A 91 9.31 -6.24 -9.29
C LEU A 91 8.39 -7.31 -9.93
N ARG A 92 8.25 -7.29 -11.26
CA ARG A 92 7.33 -8.18 -11.94
C ARG A 92 7.82 -9.62 -11.85
N GLY A 93 7.00 -10.52 -11.32
CA GLY A 93 7.39 -11.92 -11.17
C GLY A 93 8.53 -12.17 -10.19
N THR A 94 8.94 -11.17 -9.40
CA THR A 94 9.99 -11.32 -8.38
C THR A 94 9.53 -12.25 -7.26
N ASP A 95 10.41 -13.11 -6.77
CA ASP A 95 10.14 -13.90 -5.56
C ASP A 95 10.56 -13.12 -4.31
N LEU A 96 9.60 -12.74 -3.47
CA LEU A 96 9.79 -12.03 -2.20
C LEU A 96 9.36 -12.88 -0.99
N ARG A 97 9.13 -14.19 -1.17
CA ARG A 97 8.72 -15.07 -0.06
C ARG A 97 9.83 -15.14 1.00
N ASN A 98 9.43 -15.17 2.26
CA ASN A 98 10.29 -15.13 3.45
C ASN A 98 11.18 -13.88 3.56
N SER A 99 10.96 -12.84 2.74
CA SER A 99 11.72 -11.59 2.83
C SER A 99 11.20 -10.70 3.97
N ARG A 100 12.07 -9.83 4.49
CA ARG A 100 11.71 -8.81 5.50
C ARG A 100 11.52 -7.45 4.83
N LEU A 101 10.29 -6.94 4.83
CA LEU A 101 9.90 -5.68 4.15
C LEU A 101 9.57 -4.53 5.13
N ILE A 102 10.16 -4.56 6.33
CA ILE A 102 9.84 -3.58 7.38
C ILE A 102 10.34 -2.20 6.98
N GLY A 103 9.45 -1.21 6.92
CA GLY A 103 9.78 0.16 6.52
C GLY A 103 10.23 0.31 5.06
N THR A 104 10.11 -0.73 4.24
CA THR A 104 10.48 -0.67 2.82
C THR A 104 9.56 0.28 2.07
N ASP A 105 10.13 1.16 1.24
CA ASP A 105 9.35 2.06 0.38
C ASP A 105 9.01 1.38 -0.95
N LEU A 106 7.81 0.84 -1.06
CA LEU A 106 7.23 0.21 -2.25
C LEU A 106 6.26 1.15 -2.98
N ARG A 107 6.31 2.46 -2.73
CA ARG A 107 5.38 3.40 -3.37
C ARG A 107 5.61 3.40 -4.88
N ARG A 108 4.49 3.31 -5.62
CA ARG A 108 4.46 3.29 -7.10
C ARG A 108 5.22 2.11 -7.75
N THR A 109 5.55 1.08 -6.98
CA THR A 109 6.26 -0.10 -7.47
C THR A 109 5.34 -1.02 -8.27
N ASP A 110 5.86 -1.72 -9.28
CA ASP A 110 5.13 -2.76 -10.00
C ASP A 110 5.37 -4.14 -9.39
N LEU A 111 4.43 -4.65 -8.62
CA LEU A 111 4.44 -5.99 -8.02
C LEU A 111 3.64 -7.02 -8.83
N THR A 112 3.33 -6.74 -10.11
CA THR A 112 2.53 -7.65 -10.94
C THR A 112 3.17 -9.03 -11.02
N GLY A 113 2.48 -10.04 -10.47
CA GLY A 113 2.96 -11.42 -10.45
C GLY A 113 4.06 -11.70 -9.44
N ALA A 114 4.44 -10.74 -8.59
CA ALA A 114 5.39 -10.96 -7.50
C ALA A 114 4.83 -11.99 -6.51
N LEU A 115 5.70 -12.84 -5.99
CA LEU A 115 5.36 -13.84 -4.97
C LEU A 115 5.63 -13.24 -3.59
N LEU A 116 4.58 -13.04 -2.81
CA LEU A 116 4.62 -12.45 -1.48
C LEU A 116 3.97 -13.40 -0.48
N ASP A 117 4.48 -13.41 0.75
CA ASP A 117 3.79 -14.07 1.85
C ASP A 117 2.51 -13.30 2.23
N PRO A 118 1.52 -13.95 2.85
CA PRO A 118 0.40 -13.26 3.45
C PRO A 118 0.87 -12.16 4.40
N LYS A 119 0.24 -10.98 4.33
CA LYS A 119 0.55 -9.80 5.16
C LYS A 119 1.98 -9.26 5.04
N ALA A 120 2.75 -9.68 4.03
CA ALA A 120 4.13 -9.26 3.84
C ALA A 120 4.30 -7.72 3.75
N LEU A 121 3.26 -7.00 3.34
CA LEU A 121 3.33 -5.55 3.12
C LEU A 121 2.87 -4.70 4.30
N ASP A 122 2.39 -5.30 5.40
CA ASP A 122 1.74 -4.57 6.50
C ASP A 122 2.62 -3.51 7.18
N GLN A 123 3.93 -3.74 7.19
CA GLN A 123 4.91 -2.83 7.79
C GLN A 123 5.69 -2.03 6.74
N SER A 124 5.24 -2.02 5.48
CA SER A 124 5.89 -1.33 4.37
C SER A 124 5.05 -0.15 3.86
N HIS A 125 5.67 0.74 3.07
CA HIS A 125 4.96 1.85 2.42
C HIS A 125 4.63 1.47 0.97
N TRP A 126 3.42 0.97 0.71
CA TRP A 126 3.03 0.44 -0.61
C TRP A 126 2.02 1.32 -1.35
N ASP A 127 1.81 2.57 -0.93
CA ASP A 127 0.85 3.47 -1.56
C ASP A 127 1.09 3.62 -3.07
N GLY A 128 0.08 3.31 -3.86
CA GLY A 128 0.14 3.37 -5.33
C GLY A 128 0.93 2.23 -5.98
N ALA A 129 1.38 1.22 -5.22
CA ALA A 129 1.89 -0.01 -5.81
C ALA A 129 0.82 -0.71 -6.65
N ARG A 130 1.22 -1.29 -7.78
CA ARG A 130 0.32 -2.00 -8.69
C ARG A 130 0.60 -3.50 -8.69
N GLY A 131 -0.40 -4.30 -9.04
CA GLY A 131 -0.24 -5.74 -9.18
C GLY A 131 -0.07 -6.53 -7.88
N VAL A 132 -0.32 -5.91 -6.72
CA VAL A 132 -0.22 -6.56 -5.41
C VAL A 132 -1.22 -7.73 -5.29
N SER A 133 -0.71 -8.92 -4.99
CA SER A 133 -1.52 -10.13 -4.80
C SER A 133 -2.54 -9.98 -3.66
N GLN A 134 -3.62 -10.77 -3.72
CA GLN A 134 -4.58 -10.84 -2.61
C GLN A 134 -3.90 -11.46 -1.38
N GLY A 135 -4.24 -10.96 -0.18
CA GLY A 135 -3.68 -11.46 1.07
C GLY A 135 -2.31 -10.89 1.46
N ALA A 136 -1.55 -10.28 0.53
CA ALA A 136 -0.26 -9.64 0.85
C ALA A 136 -0.41 -8.39 1.75
N ARG A 137 -1.62 -7.84 1.85
CA ARG A 137 -1.99 -6.70 2.69
C ARG A 137 -3.08 -7.14 3.67
N SER A 138 -2.97 -6.77 4.94
CA SER A 138 -4.04 -6.96 5.92
C SER A 138 -5.22 -6.04 5.66
N HIS A 139 -6.34 -6.37 6.30
CA HIS A 139 -7.50 -5.48 6.39
C HIS A 139 -7.12 -4.10 6.92
N ALA A 140 -6.40 -4.02 8.06
CA ALA A 140 -6.00 -2.75 8.66
C ALA A 140 -5.10 -1.93 7.71
N GLY A 141 -4.13 -2.57 7.06
CA GLY A 141 -3.30 -1.93 6.05
C GLY A 141 -4.11 -1.36 4.88
N LEU A 142 -5.07 -2.14 4.35
CA LEU A 142 -5.97 -1.70 3.28
C LEU A 142 -6.86 -0.54 3.71
N HIS A 143 -7.42 -0.60 4.93
CA HIS A 143 -8.24 0.46 5.50
C HIS A 143 -7.44 1.75 5.64
N ASN A 144 -6.24 1.68 6.22
CA ASN A 144 -5.36 2.84 6.44
C ASN A 144 -4.95 3.51 5.12
N ALA A 145 -4.61 2.73 4.10
CA ALA A 145 -4.34 3.27 2.77
C ALA A 145 -5.58 3.96 2.18
N GLY A 146 -6.77 3.39 2.39
CA GLY A 146 -8.04 4.01 2.02
C GLY A 146 -8.25 5.35 2.71
N VAL A 147 -7.98 5.44 4.00
CA VAL A 147 -8.03 6.69 4.79
C VAL A 147 -7.06 7.73 4.23
N ASN A 148 -5.80 7.36 3.97
CA ASN A 148 -4.82 8.27 3.36
C ASN A 148 -5.27 8.77 1.98
N ALA A 149 -5.89 7.90 1.17
CA ALA A 149 -6.45 8.29 -0.12
C ALA A 149 -7.62 9.27 0.03
N ALA A 150 -8.54 9.01 0.97
CA ALA A 150 -9.67 9.88 1.28
C ALA A 150 -9.23 11.27 1.76
N GLN A 151 -8.30 11.33 2.72
CA GLN A 151 -7.74 12.59 3.23
C GLN A 151 -7.02 13.41 2.14
N ALA A 152 -6.44 12.73 1.14
CA ALA A 152 -5.84 13.37 -0.03
C ALA A 152 -6.87 13.75 -1.13
N GLY A 153 -8.18 13.59 -0.89
CA GLY A 153 -9.23 13.86 -1.87
C GLY A 153 -9.30 12.86 -3.03
N ARG A 154 -8.60 11.73 -2.94
CA ARG A 154 -8.56 10.67 -3.97
C ARG A 154 -9.68 9.65 -3.76
N TRP A 155 -10.93 10.12 -3.78
CA TRP A 155 -12.12 9.31 -3.45
C TRP A 155 -12.27 8.01 -4.26
N PRO A 156 -12.02 7.97 -5.59
CA PRO A 156 -12.10 6.71 -6.34
C PRO A 156 -11.06 5.67 -5.87
N ALA A 157 -9.86 6.11 -5.49
CA ALA A 157 -8.82 5.23 -4.96
C ALA A 157 -9.17 4.75 -3.56
N ALA A 158 -9.69 5.64 -2.70
CA ALA A 158 -10.17 5.31 -1.38
C ALA A 158 -11.26 4.22 -1.42
N GLU A 159 -12.25 4.37 -2.31
CA GLU A 159 -13.31 3.36 -2.50
C GLU A 159 -12.75 1.98 -2.86
N GLN A 160 -11.78 1.90 -3.77
CA GLN A 160 -11.16 0.63 -4.16
C GLN A 160 -10.40 -0.03 -3.00
N LEU A 161 -9.70 0.78 -2.19
CA LEU A 161 -8.96 0.31 -1.02
C LEU A 161 -9.90 -0.18 0.09
N PHE A 162 -10.95 0.58 0.39
CA PHE A 162 -11.97 0.13 1.35
C PHE A 162 -12.73 -1.10 0.85
N ASN A 163 -12.98 -1.22 -0.46
CA ASN A 163 -13.56 -2.43 -1.04
C ASN A 163 -12.65 -3.67 -0.84
N ALA A 164 -11.33 -3.49 -1.01
CA ALA A 164 -10.37 -4.56 -0.72
C ALA A 164 -10.32 -4.88 0.78
N ALA A 165 -10.38 -3.86 1.66
CA ALA A 165 -10.44 -4.06 3.11
C ALA A 165 -11.68 -4.86 3.52
N ILE A 166 -12.87 -4.48 3.03
CA ILE A 166 -14.14 -5.19 3.28
C ILE A 166 -14.09 -6.64 2.79
N LYS A 167 -13.45 -6.91 1.64
CA LYS A 167 -13.26 -8.30 1.18
C LYS A 167 -12.39 -9.13 2.13
N ALA A 168 -11.46 -8.48 2.82
CA ALA A 168 -10.57 -9.15 3.77
C ALA A 168 -11.22 -9.37 5.15
N ALA A 169 -12.08 -8.45 5.61
CA ALA A 169 -12.87 -8.59 6.83
C ALA A 169 -14.27 -7.96 6.65
N PRO A 170 -15.25 -8.72 6.13
CA PRO A 170 -16.59 -8.19 5.83
C PRO A 170 -17.39 -7.78 7.08
N GLU A 171 -17.05 -8.32 8.25
CA GLU A 171 -17.67 -8.06 9.54
C GLU A 171 -17.27 -6.72 10.18
N GLU A 172 -16.28 -6.01 9.61
CA GLU A 172 -15.73 -4.77 10.17
C GLU A 172 -16.52 -3.52 9.73
N PRO A 173 -17.40 -2.94 10.58
CA PRO A 173 -18.36 -1.93 10.18
C PRO A 173 -17.71 -0.61 9.73
N LEU A 174 -16.55 -0.25 10.30
CA LEU A 174 -15.88 1.02 9.98
C LEU A 174 -15.41 1.09 8.53
N SER A 175 -15.02 -0.03 7.92
CA SER A 175 -14.63 -0.04 6.51
C SER A 175 -15.81 0.19 5.58
N TRP A 176 -17.00 -0.29 5.96
CA TRP A 176 -18.25 0.00 5.25
C TRP A 176 -18.62 1.48 5.37
N VAL A 177 -18.54 2.07 6.57
CA VAL A 177 -18.77 3.51 6.76
C VAL A 177 -17.80 4.33 5.89
N ALA A 178 -16.50 4.04 5.94
CA ALA A 178 -15.49 4.78 5.19
C ALA A 178 -15.70 4.69 3.67
N ARG A 179 -16.09 3.51 3.15
CA ARG A 179 -16.45 3.35 1.74
C ARG A 179 -17.72 4.11 1.39
N GLY A 180 -18.74 4.07 2.25
CA GLY A 180 -20.00 4.80 2.08
C GLY A 180 -19.77 6.31 1.97
N LEU A 181 -18.96 6.88 2.88
CA LEU A 181 -18.54 8.29 2.81
C LEU A 181 -17.80 8.60 1.51
N SER A 182 -16.81 7.77 1.14
CA SER A 182 -16.06 7.94 -0.12
C SER A 182 -16.94 7.89 -1.36
N ARG A 183 -18.03 7.11 -1.33
CA ARG A 183 -19.03 7.02 -2.42
C ARG A 183 -19.94 8.24 -2.46
N GLY A 184 -20.37 8.76 -1.32
CA GLY A 184 -21.15 10.00 -1.23
C GLY A 184 -20.40 11.22 -1.77
N GLU A 185 -19.10 11.32 -1.52
CA GLU A 185 -18.22 12.35 -2.13
C GLU A 185 -18.16 12.26 -3.66
N GLN A 186 -18.39 11.06 -4.20
CA GLN A 186 -18.44 10.80 -5.64
C GLN A 186 -19.86 10.92 -6.23
N GLY A 187 -20.88 11.29 -5.44
CA GLY A 187 -22.29 11.32 -5.85
C GLY A 187 -22.91 9.94 -6.09
N LYS A 188 -22.31 8.87 -5.54
CA LYS A 188 -22.81 7.49 -5.64
C LYS A 188 -23.75 7.18 -4.47
N ASP A 189 -24.80 7.99 -4.35
CA ASP A 189 -25.59 8.11 -3.12
C ASP A 189 -26.38 6.83 -2.78
N ASP A 190 -26.93 6.15 -3.79
CA ASP A 190 -27.58 4.85 -3.62
C ASP A 190 -26.62 3.80 -3.03
N LEU A 191 -25.35 3.81 -3.45
CA LEU A 191 -24.34 2.88 -2.95
C LEU A 191 -23.86 3.30 -1.56
N ALA A 192 -23.72 4.59 -1.31
CA ALA A 192 -23.36 5.15 0.00
C ALA A 192 -24.42 4.80 1.06
N SER A 193 -25.70 5.00 0.74
CA SER A 193 -26.84 4.63 1.61
C SER A 193 -26.79 3.14 1.98
N ARG A 194 -26.61 2.25 1.00
CA ARG A 194 -26.51 0.80 1.25
C ARG A 194 -25.33 0.44 2.15
N ASP A 195 -24.18 1.07 1.95
CA ASP A 195 -23.00 0.84 2.79
C ASP A 195 -23.25 1.29 4.25
N LEU A 196 -23.87 2.46 4.45
CA LEU A 196 -24.21 2.95 5.79
C LEU A 196 -25.25 2.07 6.48
N ALA A 197 -26.29 1.63 5.75
CA ALA A 197 -27.30 0.73 6.29
C ALA A 197 -26.68 -0.60 6.74
N HIS A 198 -25.79 -1.17 5.94
CA HIS A 198 -25.14 -2.42 6.28
C HIS A 198 -24.16 -2.27 7.45
N ALA A 199 -23.39 -1.17 7.50
CA ALA A 199 -22.58 -0.84 8.67
C ALA A 199 -23.43 -0.72 9.95
N GLY A 200 -24.63 -0.14 9.85
CA GLY A 200 -25.57 -0.07 10.97
C GLY A 200 -26.05 -1.44 11.43
N GLN A 201 -26.33 -2.37 10.52
CA GLN A 201 -26.65 -3.76 10.85
C GLN A 201 -25.52 -4.45 11.62
N LEU A 202 -24.28 -4.30 11.14
CA LEU A 202 -23.10 -4.86 11.79
C LEU A 202 -22.90 -4.28 13.21
N PHE A 203 -23.11 -2.98 13.41
CA PHE A 203 -23.05 -2.40 14.76
C PHE A 203 -24.17 -2.92 15.68
N ALA A 204 -25.38 -3.15 15.16
CA ALA A 204 -26.46 -3.76 15.94
C ALA A 204 -26.12 -5.20 16.36
N GLU A 205 -25.54 -5.99 15.44
CA GLU A 205 -25.05 -7.35 15.72
C GLU A 205 -23.94 -7.36 16.79
N GLN A 206 -23.12 -6.31 16.82
CA GLN A 206 -22.09 -6.08 17.84
C GLN A 206 -22.65 -5.47 19.14
N GLY A 207 -23.97 -5.25 19.25
CA GLY A 207 -24.64 -4.72 20.44
C GLY A 207 -24.60 -3.19 20.59
N ASP A 208 -24.08 -2.46 19.61
CA ASP A 208 -24.03 -1.00 19.60
C ASP A 208 -25.24 -0.40 18.86
N MET A 209 -26.39 -0.46 19.54
CA MET A 209 -27.67 0.02 18.98
C MET A 209 -27.67 1.53 18.69
N VAL A 210 -26.90 2.32 19.45
CA VAL A 210 -26.81 3.77 19.25
C VAL A 210 -26.18 4.06 17.88
N LYS A 211 -25.03 3.45 17.57
CA LYS A 211 -24.40 3.62 16.25
C LYS A 211 -25.25 3.03 15.13
N ALA A 212 -25.93 1.90 15.38
CA ALA A 212 -26.81 1.27 14.42
C ALA A 212 -27.94 2.21 13.98
N ASP A 213 -28.64 2.81 14.95
CA ASP A 213 -29.74 3.74 14.69
C ASP A 213 -29.25 5.01 13.98
N GLN A 214 -28.13 5.58 14.42
CA GLN A 214 -27.50 6.74 13.78
C GLN A 214 -27.18 6.50 12.30
N LEU A 215 -26.60 5.33 11.97
CA LEU A 215 -26.25 4.97 10.59
C LEU A 215 -27.48 4.63 9.75
N LYS A 216 -28.51 4.04 10.35
CA LYS A 216 -29.78 3.77 9.68
C LYS A 216 -30.50 5.07 9.29
N GLU A 217 -30.55 6.04 10.19
CA GLU A 217 -31.09 7.38 9.92
C GLU A 217 -30.29 8.09 8.81
N ALA A 218 -28.96 8.06 8.90
CA ALA A 218 -28.10 8.63 7.87
C ALA A 218 -28.31 7.98 6.49
N SER A 219 -28.42 6.65 6.44
CA SER A 219 -28.72 5.91 5.21
C SER A 219 -30.05 6.34 4.58
N GLN A 220 -31.11 6.49 5.38
CA GLN A 220 -32.43 6.91 4.90
C GLN A 220 -32.40 8.33 4.34
N LEU A 221 -31.70 9.24 5.02
CA LEU A 221 -31.54 10.62 4.56
C LEU A 221 -30.85 10.70 3.19
N VAL A 222 -29.78 9.93 2.99
CA VAL A 222 -29.05 9.85 1.72
C VAL A 222 -29.96 9.29 0.61
N TYR A 223 -30.72 8.23 0.91
CA TYR A 223 -31.66 7.61 -0.04
C TYR A 223 -32.80 8.57 -0.45
N ASP A 224 -33.43 9.24 0.51
CA ASP A 224 -34.55 10.15 0.25
C ASP A 224 -34.15 11.38 -0.57
N THR A 225 -32.93 11.90 -0.34
CA THR A 225 -32.38 13.03 -1.10
C THR A 225 -32.20 12.68 -2.58
N THR A 226 -31.77 11.45 -2.86
CA THR A 226 -31.58 10.92 -4.21
C THR A 226 -32.92 10.81 -4.96
N ASN A 227 -33.96 10.30 -4.29
CA ASN A 227 -35.28 10.10 -4.91
C ASN A 227 -36.11 11.38 -5.07
N LYS A 228 -35.95 12.38 -4.19
CA LYS A 228 -36.76 13.62 -4.24
C LYS A 228 -36.30 14.63 -5.29
N THR A 229 -35.01 14.62 -5.65
CA THR A 229 -34.44 15.65 -6.51
C THR A 229 -34.37 15.24 -7.98
N GLY A 230 -34.43 13.94 -8.31
CA GLY A 230 -34.35 13.46 -9.70
C GLY A 230 -33.10 13.88 -10.47
N VAL A 231 -32.14 14.53 -9.79
CA VAL A 231 -30.92 15.11 -10.33
C VAL A 231 -29.77 14.39 -9.64
N GLN A 232 -28.97 13.68 -10.43
CA GLN A 232 -27.64 13.28 -10.01
C GLN A 232 -26.84 14.56 -9.76
N SER A 233 -26.78 14.99 -8.49
CA SER A 233 -25.98 16.15 -8.11
C SER A 233 -24.52 15.77 -8.25
N GLY A 234 -23.89 16.21 -9.35
CA GLY A 234 -22.45 16.07 -9.60
C GLY A 234 -21.56 16.83 -8.61
N ASN A 235 -22.15 17.45 -7.58
CA ASN A 235 -21.47 17.99 -6.42
C ASN A 235 -21.91 17.13 -5.22
N GLY A 236 -21.06 16.17 -4.83
CA GLY A 236 -21.39 15.05 -3.95
C GLY A 236 -22.09 15.42 -2.64
N ILE A 237 -22.93 14.49 -2.16
CA ILE A 237 -23.65 14.56 -0.89
C ILE A 237 -22.71 14.66 0.32
N GLY A 238 -21.39 14.51 0.15
CA GLY A 238 -20.39 14.97 1.13
C GLY A 238 -20.66 16.36 1.66
N SER A 239 -21.01 17.29 0.76
CA SER A 239 -21.47 18.62 1.13
C SER A 239 -22.81 18.58 1.86
N VAL A 240 -23.83 17.85 1.42
CA VAL A 240 -25.18 17.76 2.04
C VAL A 240 -25.15 17.11 3.45
N LEU A 241 -24.32 16.08 3.66
CA LEU A 241 -24.00 15.49 4.95
C LEU A 241 -23.16 16.42 5.84
N LEU A 242 -22.58 17.50 5.30
CA LEU A 242 -21.84 18.54 6.05
C LEU A 242 -22.56 19.90 6.10
N SER A 243 -23.52 20.17 5.21
CA SER A 243 -24.02 21.51 4.86
C SER A 243 -25.53 21.64 4.87
N SER A 244 -26.30 20.54 4.87
CA SER A 244 -27.76 20.61 5.02
C SER A 244 -28.25 19.73 6.17
N ALA A 245 -28.73 20.41 7.20
CA ALA A 245 -29.31 19.91 8.45
C ALA A 245 -28.28 19.54 9.53
N LEU A 246 -28.08 20.52 10.42
CA LEU A 246 -27.35 20.49 11.68
C LEU A 246 -27.75 19.37 12.68
N SER A 247 -28.52 18.33 12.32
CA SER A 247 -28.97 17.29 13.27
C SER A 247 -28.46 15.87 12.97
N THR A 248 -28.43 15.43 11.71
CA THR A 248 -28.04 14.03 11.35
C THR A 248 -26.55 13.90 11.03
N ALA A 249 -25.97 14.91 10.39
CA ALA A 249 -24.53 15.07 10.19
C ALA A 249 -23.75 15.00 11.52
N GLN A 250 -24.29 15.65 12.55
CA GLN A 250 -23.72 15.65 13.90
C GLN A 250 -23.82 14.27 14.58
N ALA A 251 -24.86 13.50 14.27
CA ALA A 251 -25.09 12.20 14.90
C ALA A 251 -24.08 11.14 14.45
N ILE A 252 -23.73 11.10 13.16
CA ILE A 252 -22.70 10.16 12.66
C ILE A 252 -21.28 10.73 12.68
N ALA A 253 -21.08 12.02 12.97
CA ALA A 253 -19.76 12.65 12.98
C ALA A 253 -18.70 11.88 13.79
N PRO A 254 -19.00 11.35 15.00
CA PRO A 254 -18.04 10.53 15.75
C PRO A 254 -17.68 9.22 15.04
N ILE A 255 -18.66 8.59 14.37
CA ILE A 255 -18.46 7.34 13.62
C ILE A 255 -17.65 7.61 12.36
N ALA A 256 -17.98 8.66 11.62
CA ALA A 256 -17.29 9.09 10.41
C ALA A 256 -15.83 9.47 10.72
N LEU A 257 -15.61 10.22 11.80
CA LEU A 257 -14.26 10.56 12.26
C LEU A 257 -13.45 9.30 12.58
N LYS A 258 -14.05 8.35 13.31
CA LYS A 258 -13.39 7.08 13.63
C LYS A 258 -13.11 6.22 12.39
N ALA A 259 -14.03 6.21 11.42
CA ALA A 259 -13.88 5.47 10.17
C ALA A 259 -12.82 6.07 9.23
N LEU A 260 -12.44 7.34 9.45
CA LEU A 260 -11.38 8.04 8.71
C LEU A 260 -10.11 8.26 9.55
N MET A 261 -9.94 7.44 10.61
CA MET A 261 -8.72 7.36 11.40
C MET A 261 -7.96 6.07 11.08
N PRO A 262 -6.62 6.09 11.07
CA PRO A 262 -5.83 4.89 10.90
C PRO A 262 -6.10 3.88 12.03
N MET A 263 -6.33 2.62 11.67
CA MET A 263 -6.35 1.46 12.55
C MET A 263 -4.91 1.07 12.94
N LEU A 264 -4.76 0.52 14.14
CA LEU A 264 -3.50 -0.10 14.53
C LEU A 264 -3.33 -1.42 13.73
N PRO A 265 -2.11 -1.71 13.24
CA PRO A 265 -1.80 -2.94 12.51
C PRO A 265 -1.83 -4.18 13.39
#